data_AF-A0A6L8QBD4-F1
#
_entry.id   AF-A0A6L8QBD4-F1
#
_cell.length_a   1.000
_cell.length_b   1.000
_cell.length_c   1.000
_cell.angle_alpha   90.00
_cell.angle_beta   90.00
_cell.angle_gamma   90.00
#
_symmetry.space_group_name_H-M   'P 1'
#
loop_
_entity.id
_entity.type
_entity.pdbx_description
1 polymer ?
#
loop_
_entity_poly.entity_id
_entity_poly.type
_entity_poly.pdbx_seq_one_letter_code
_entity_poly.pdbx_strand_id
1 'polypeptide(L)'
;MGRMVKILSLVLVSLALVFGTGIEADAKKKKKKVVLTDAENAMFDKWEVKPKKRAKAVKDMRKKPKYVGAVKCNGSCHDAYYQGWKNSPHGGTFNLLKPGERKEAKLRVKLDPEKDYTTTPLCLRCHTTGYRQRGGFKPAGSKNKKGKDTATKIDPDEPNKEQVGCEMGHSVAGGSQFRAVRKASKGNFTKAETEHYGQRWDYANVCTRCHTHKNTPFKPEVHDKYKFNFEERKLKVHKIADYWSEDNADQKLEKKDERAKEVGQTEKTPLVIEDFEINDKGKLKFVKGTKPYNSKKKTFKYKK
;
A
#
# COMPACT_ATOMS: atom_id res chain seq x y z
N MET A 1 -45.23 -8.58 -67.43
CA MET A 1 -45.81 -7.66 -66.42
C MET A 1 -45.58 -8.26 -65.05
N GLY A 2 -44.75 -7.78 -64.13
CA GLY A 2 -43.95 -6.57 -64.06
C GLY A 2 -43.49 -6.45 -62.60
N ARG A 3 -42.34 -7.07 -62.28
CA ARG A 3 -41.19 -6.42 -61.64
C ARG A 3 -41.49 -5.09 -60.91
N MET A 4 -42.34 -5.09 -59.88
CA MET A 4 -42.59 -3.84 -59.14
C MET A 4 -43.04 -4.01 -57.68
N VAL A 5 -42.90 -5.19 -57.08
CA VAL A 5 -43.33 -5.40 -55.66
C VAL A 5 -42.18 -5.83 -54.73
N LYS A 6 -40.98 -6.13 -55.24
CA LYS A 6 -39.84 -6.53 -54.39
C LYS A 6 -38.86 -5.42 -53.98
N ILE A 7 -39.10 -4.16 -54.37
CA ILE A 7 -38.20 -3.04 -54.05
C ILE A 7 -38.74 -2.14 -52.91
N LEU A 8 -40.05 -2.13 -52.65
CA LEU A 8 -40.62 -1.30 -51.57
C LEU A 8 -40.44 -1.87 -50.15
N SER A 9 -40.15 -3.17 -50.00
CA SER A 9 -39.86 -3.76 -48.69
C SER A 9 -38.40 -3.55 -48.24
N LEU A 10 -37.49 -3.17 -49.14
CA LEU A 10 -36.05 -3.02 -48.82
C LEU A 10 -35.65 -1.57 -48.53
N VAL A 11 -36.46 -0.57 -48.93
CA VAL A 11 -36.20 0.85 -48.63
C VAL A 11 -36.74 1.26 -47.25
N LEU A 12 -37.79 0.62 -46.73
CA LEU A 12 -38.29 0.87 -45.37
C LEU A 12 -37.44 0.24 -44.27
N VAL A 13 -36.63 -0.78 -44.59
CA VAL A 13 -35.67 -1.38 -43.63
C VAL A 13 -34.33 -0.65 -43.64
N SER A 14 -34.01 0.13 -44.67
CA SER A 14 -32.76 0.89 -44.75
C SER A 14 -32.85 2.32 -44.19
N LEU A 15 -34.05 2.90 -44.02
CA LEU A 15 -34.21 4.15 -43.26
C LEU A 15 -34.32 3.95 -41.74
N ALA A 16 -34.75 2.76 -41.29
CA ALA A 16 -34.72 2.41 -39.87
C ALA A 16 -33.30 2.13 -39.32
N LEU A 17 -32.30 2.02 -40.21
CA LEU A 17 -30.89 1.79 -39.88
C LEU A 17 -30.02 3.06 -39.88
N VAL A 18 -30.57 4.23 -40.23
CA VAL A 18 -29.82 5.52 -40.20
C VAL A 18 -30.37 6.51 -39.16
N PHE A 19 -31.58 6.31 -38.64
CA PHE A 19 -32.13 7.08 -37.51
C PHE A 19 -32.74 6.18 -36.43
N GLY A 20 -32.04 5.09 -36.11
CA GLY A 20 -32.25 4.33 -34.88
C GLY A 20 -31.84 5.17 -33.67
N THR A 21 -32.75 6.06 -33.26
CA THR A 21 -32.97 6.55 -31.90
C THR A 21 -31.78 6.34 -30.95
N GLY A 22 -30.80 7.21 -31.10
CA GLY A 22 -29.79 7.49 -30.09
C GLY A 22 -30.42 8.09 -28.84
N ILE A 23 -31.13 7.26 -28.09
CA ILE A 23 -31.39 7.40 -26.66
C ILE A 23 -31.23 6.00 -26.08
N GLU A 24 -30.06 5.38 -26.28
CA GLU A 24 -29.54 4.57 -25.18
C GLU A 24 -29.47 5.52 -24.01
N ALA A 25 -30.40 5.33 -23.09
CA ALA A 25 -30.41 5.96 -21.79
C ALA A 25 -29.03 5.70 -21.20
N ASP A 26 -28.17 6.70 -21.40
CA ASP A 26 -26.93 6.96 -20.73
C ASP A 26 -27.33 7.14 -19.27
N ALA A 27 -27.64 6.03 -18.61
CA ALA A 27 -27.74 5.89 -17.19
C ALA A 27 -26.31 6.02 -16.65
N LYS A 28 -25.72 7.19 -16.90
CA LYS A 28 -24.91 7.94 -15.94
C LYS A 28 -25.66 7.81 -14.64
N LYS A 29 -25.33 6.76 -13.87
CA LYS A 29 -25.59 6.69 -12.44
C LYS A 29 -25.21 8.07 -11.93
N LYS A 30 -26.20 8.94 -11.69
CA LYS A 30 -25.98 10.27 -11.09
C LYS A 30 -25.17 9.95 -9.86
N LYS A 31 -23.87 10.28 -9.88
CA LYS A 31 -22.97 9.95 -8.78
C LYS A 31 -23.58 10.64 -7.58
N LYS A 32 -24.15 9.87 -6.64
CA LYS A 32 -24.76 10.42 -5.42
C LYS A 32 -23.78 11.45 -4.87
N LYS A 33 -24.27 12.70 -4.73
CA LYS A 33 -23.48 13.80 -4.19
C LYS A 33 -22.93 13.33 -2.84
N VAL A 34 -21.62 13.45 -2.64
CA VAL A 34 -20.99 13.02 -1.39
C VAL A 34 -21.49 13.98 -0.31
N VAL A 35 -22.31 13.47 0.60
CA VAL A 35 -22.75 14.19 1.79
C VAL A 35 -21.70 13.95 2.89
N LEU A 36 -21.19 15.05 3.43
CA LEU A 36 -20.22 15.05 4.51
C LEU A 36 -20.95 15.00 5.84
N THR A 37 -20.35 14.34 6.83
CA THR A 37 -20.84 14.40 8.21
C THR A 37 -20.34 15.68 8.89
N ASP A 38 -20.96 16.07 10.00
CA ASP A 38 -20.51 17.24 10.76
C ASP A 38 -19.09 17.07 11.28
N ALA A 39 -18.74 15.87 11.74
CA ALA A 39 -17.37 15.53 12.14
C ALA A 39 -16.37 15.65 10.98
N GLU A 40 -16.74 15.26 9.76
CA GLU A 40 -15.88 15.46 8.58
C GLU A 40 -15.76 16.94 8.21
N ASN A 41 -16.85 17.71 8.29
CA ASN A 41 -16.80 19.16 8.05
C ASN A 41 -15.89 19.86 9.06
N ALA A 42 -16.09 19.63 10.36
CA ALA A 42 -15.27 20.19 11.42
C ALA A 42 -13.78 19.84 11.26
N MET A 43 -13.48 18.59 10.89
CA MET A 43 -12.12 18.16 10.57
C MET A 43 -11.53 18.93 9.38
N PHE A 44 -12.30 19.16 8.32
CA PHE A 44 -11.84 19.96 7.19
C PHE A 44 -11.76 21.45 7.46
N ASP A 45 -12.59 21.98 8.35
CA ASP A 45 -12.52 23.38 8.80
C ASP A 45 -11.22 23.60 9.57
N LYS A 46 -10.89 22.73 10.53
CA LYS A 46 -9.60 22.72 11.25
C LYS A 46 -8.39 22.67 10.31
N TRP A 47 -8.50 21.93 9.21
CA TRP A 47 -7.46 21.80 8.20
C TRP A 47 -7.53 22.85 7.08
N GLU A 48 -8.46 23.80 7.17
CA GLU A 48 -8.67 24.87 6.18
C GLU A 48 -8.87 24.35 4.74
N VAL A 49 -9.54 23.21 4.59
CA VAL A 49 -9.76 22.58 3.29
C VAL A 49 -10.90 23.29 2.55
N LYS A 50 -10.58 23.89 1.41
CA LYS A 50 -11.56 24.53 0.51
C LYS A 50 -12.76 23.60 0.22
N PRO A 51 -14.03 24.07 0.32
CA PRO A 51 -15.22 23.23 0.14
C PRO A 51 -15.21 22.34 -1.12
N LYS A 52 -14.76 22.90 -2.26
CA LYS A 52 -14.65 22.17 -3.54
C LYS A 52 -13.72 20.95 -3.51
N LYS A 53 -12.78 20.87 -2.56
CA LYS A 53 -11.82 19.77 -2.41
C LYS A 53 -12.29 18.69 -1.42
N ARG A 54 -13.22 19.01 -0.52
CA ARG A 54 -13.66 18.13 0.59
C ARG A 54 -14.30 16.84 0.09
N ALA A 55 -15.23 16.93 -0.87
CA ALA A 55 -15.93 15.77 -1.42
C ALA A 55 -14.97 14.72 -2.02
N LYS A 56 -13.89 15.15 -2.67
CA LYS A 56 -12.85 14.25 -3.19
C LYS A 56 -12.06 13.59 -2.07
N ALA A 57 -11.62 14.37 -1.07
CA ALA A 57 -10.87 13.87 0.08
C ALA A 57 -11.68 12.81 0.83
N VAL A 58 -12.95 13.10 1.18
CA VAL A 58 -13.85 12.14 1.84
C VAL A 58 -14.06 10.89 1.02
N LYS A 59 -14.24 11.02 -0.29
CA LYS A 59 -14.37 9.85 -1.17
C LYS A 59 -13.13 8.95 -1.10
N ASP A 60 -11.94 9.52 -0.99
CA ASP A 60 -10.71 8.75 -0.86
C ASP A 60 -10.53 8.16 0.56
N MET A 61 -10.91 8.91 1.61
CA MET A 61 -10.89 8.48 3.01
C MET A 61 -11.93 7.40 3.32
N ARG A 62 -13.10 7.39 2.68
CA ARG A 62 -14.15 6.37 2.89
C ARG A 62 -13.94 5.08 2.10
N LYS A 63 -12.95 5.02 1.19
CA LYS A 63 -12.62 3.78 0.43
C LYS A 63 -12.04 2.72 1.35
N LYS A 64 -12.19 1.45 0.94
CA LYS A 64 -11.48 0.34 1.59
C LYS A 64 -9.96 0.57 1.53
N PRO A 65 -9.21 0.42 2.64
CA PRO A 65 -7.77 0.59 2.64
C PRO A 65 -7.13 -0.36 1.64
N LYS A 66 -6.08 0.12 0.99
CA LYS A 66 -5.25 -0.67 0.10
C LYS A 66 -3.83 -0.12 0.09
N TYR A 67 -2.88 -1.01 -0.16
CA TYR A 67 -1.52 -0.61 -0.47
C TYR A 67 -1.49 0.15 -1.79
N VAL A 68 -0.70 1.20 -1.84
CA VAL A 68 -0.49 2.06 -3.01
C VAL A 68 0.95 2.03 -3.50
N GLY A 69 1.87 1.58 -2.65
CA GLY A 69 3.30 1.43 -2.87
C GLY A 69 4.09 2.73 -2.78
N ALA A 70 5.42 2.61 -2.69
CA ALA A 70 6.34 3.70 -2.32
C ALA A 70 6.30 4.89 -3.29
N VAL A 71 6.09 4.64 -4.59
CA VAL A 71 5.97 5.70 -5.60
C VAL A 71 4.83 6.68 -5.32
N LYS A 72 3.74 6.23 -4.69
CA LYS A 72 2.65 7.15 -4.30
C LYS A 72 2.99 7.98 -3.07
N CYS A 73 4.05 7.64 -2.35
CA CYS A 73 4.65 8.46 -1.32
C CYS A 73 5.73 9.39 -1.90
N ASN A 74 6.26 9.08 -3.09
CA ASN A 74 7.27 9.83 -3.84
C ASN A 74 6.70 11.05 -4.62
N GLY A 75 7.60 11.95 -5.05
CA GLY A 75 7.50 12.79 -6.26
C GLY A 75 6.74 14.11 -6.14
N SER A 76 6.09 14.38 -5.01
CA SER A 76 5.42 15.68 -4.80
C SER A 76 5.27 16.09 -3.33
N CYS A 77 5.78 15.28 -2.39
CA CYS A 77 5.59 15.50 -0.96
C CYS A 77 6.71 14.92 -0.07
N HIS A 78 7.45 13.89 -0.53
CA HIS A 78 8.46 13.19 0.29
C HIS A 78 9.62 12.60 -0.56
N ASP A 79 10.17 13.35 -1.50
CA ASP A 79 11.24 12.92 -2.40
C ASP A 79 12.51 12.49 -1.64
N ALA A 80 13.06 13.33 -0.77
CA ALA A 80 14.22 12.98 0.06
C ALA A 80 14.00 11.69 0.89
N TYR A 81 12.78 11.46 1.37
CA TYR A 81 12.43 10.22 2.08
C TYR A 81 12.38 9.01 1.13
N TYR A 82 11.87 9.20 -0.08
CA TYR A 82 11.84 8.15 -1.09
C TYR A 82 13.24 7.76 -1.53
N GLN A 83 14.12 8.73 -1.81
CA GLN A 83 15.53 8.45 -2.17
C GLN A 83 16.28 7.77 -1.03
N GLY A 84 16.14 8.28 0.20
CA GLY A 84 16.72 7.65 1.39
C GLY A 84 16.24 6.22 1.60
N TRP A 85 14.97 5.93 1.31
CA TRP A 85 14.43 4.58 1.35
C TRP A 85 14.93 3.70 0.20
N LYS A 86 14.92 4.22 -1.03
CA LYS A 86 15.32 3.52 -2.27
C LYS A 86 16.73 2.97 -2.14
N ASN A 87 17.63 3.76 -1.55
CA ASN A 87 19.03 3.40 -1.34
C ASN A 87 19.29 2.69 0.00
N SER A 88 18.24 2.39 0.77
CA SER A 88 18.33 1.59 1.99
C SER A 88 18.25 0.09 1.68
N PRO A 89 18.63 -0.80 2.62
CA PRO A 89 18.40 -2.24 2.46
C PRO A 89 16.93 -2.61 2.21
N HIS A 90 15.96 -1.83 2.71
CA HIS A 90 14.53 -2.07 2.48
C HIS A 90 14.09 -1.76 1.05
N GLY A 91 14.77 -0.82 0.38
CA GLY A 91 14.54 -0.50 -1.04
C GLY A 91 15.09 -1.55 -2.01
N GLY A 92 15.85 -2.54 -1.53
CA GLY A 92 16.46 -3.60 -2.35
C GLY A 92 16.12 -5.03 -1.92
N THR A 93 15.14 -5.24 -1.03
CA THR A 93 14.80 -6.55 -0.46
C THR A 93 14.42 -7.61 -1.49
N PHE A 94 13.77 -7.25 -2.59
CA PHE A 94 13.36 -8.18 -3.65
C PHE A 94 14.55 -8.78 -4.38
N ASN A 95 15.60 -7.98 -4.61
CA ASN A 95 16.80 -8.44 -5.29
C ASN A 95 17.46 -9.57 -4.50
N LEU A 96 17.43 -9.50 -3.16
CA LEU A 96 17.98 -10.55 -2.29
C LEU A 96 17.34 -11.94 -2.48
N LEU A 97 16.16 -12.00 -3.10
CA LEU A 97 15.43 -13.24 -3.36
C LEU A 97 15.79 -13.89 -4.70
N LYS A 98 16.52 -13.19 -5.57
CA LYS A 98 16.94 -13.72 -6.88
C LYS A 98 18.00 -14.83 -6.71
N PRO A 99 18.14 -15.74 -7.69
CA PRO A 99 19.27 -16.68 -7.77
C PRO A 99 20.63 -15.98 -7.66
N GLY A 100 21.61 -16.64 -7.05
CA GLY A 100 22.99 -16.16 -6.93
C GLY A 100 23.21 -15.03 -5.92
N GLU A 101 22.15 -14.34 -5.47
CA GLU A 101 22.27 -13.22 -4.54
C GLU A 101 22.54 -13.67 -3.11
N ARG A 102 23.50 -13.01 -2.43
CA ARG A 102 23.92 -13.28 -1.04
C ARG A 102 24.16 -14.77 -0.73
N LYS A 103 24.93 -15.47 -1.58
CA LYS A 103 25.16 -16.93 -1.48
C LYS A 103 25.55 -17.38 -0.07
N GLU A 104 26.56 -16.76 0.53
CA GLU A 104 27.01 -17.11 1.89
C GLU A 104 25.93 -16.95 2.96
N ALA A 105 25.07 -15.93 2.83
CA ALA A 105 23.98 -15.73 3.77
C ALA A 105 22.95 -16.84 3.64
N LYS A 106 22.57 -17.20 2.41
CA LYS A 106 21.62 -18.29 2.13
C LYS A 106 22.16 -19.64 2.62
N LEU A 107 23.42 -19.96 2.32
CA LEU A 107 24.07 -21.19 2.79
C LEU A 107 24.08 -21.29 4.32
N ARG A 108 24.37 -20.19 5.02
CA ARG A 108 24.37 -20.14 6.50
C ARG A 108 23.02 -20.55 7.11
N VAL A 109 21.92 -20.27 6.41
CA VAL A 109 20.57 -20.64 6.84
C VAL A 109 20.00 -21.84 6.08
N LYS A 110 20.86 -22.64 5.43
CA LYS A 110 20.49 -23.84 4.66
C LYS A 110 19.48 -23.56 3.54
N LEU A 111 19.53 -22.36 2.96
CA LEU A 111 18.82 -22.03 1.73
C LEU A 111 19.74 -22.25 0.52
N ASP A 112 19.13 -22.65 -0.59
CA ASP A 112 19.81 -22.85 -1.86
C ASP A 112 20.18 -21.47 -2.46
N PRO A 113 21.47 -21.16 -2.68
CA PRO A 113 21.88 -19.88 -3.25
C PRO A 113 21.33 -19.62 -4.65
N GLU A 114 21.13 -20.67 -5.45
CA GLU A 114 20.73 -20.59 -6.87
C GLU A 114 19.21 -20.70 -7.07
N LYS A 115 18.46 -21.04 -6.01
CA LYS A 115 17.00 -21.06 -6.08
C LYS A 115 16.42 -19.64 -6.22
N ASP A 116 15.42 -19.52 -7.10
CA ASP A 116 14.60 -18.33 -7.21
C ASP A 116 13.54 -18.28 -6.09
N TYR A 117 13.68 -17.34 -5.15
CA TYR A 117 12.73 -17.10 -4.08
C TYR A 117 11.74 -15.98 -4.37
N THR A 118 11.80 -15.34 -5.55
CA THR A 118 10.94 -14.19 -5.93
C THR A 118 9.46 -14.54 -6.11
N THR A 119 9.12 -15.83 -6.08
CA THR A 119 7.74 -16.33 -6.06
C THR A 119 7.41 -17.11 -4.78
N THR A 120 8.39 -17.31 -3.88
CA THR A 120 8.22 -18.12 -2.67
C THR A 120 7.38 -17.38 -1.63
N PRO A 121 6.18 -17.88 -1.26
CA PRO A 121 5.22 -17.10 -0.49
C PRO A 121 5.69 -16.66 0.91
N LEU A 122 6.48 -17.48 1.60
CA LEU A 122 7.04 -17.11 2.91
C LEU A 122 8.06 -15.97 2.80
N CYS A 123 8.91 -15.99 1.77
CA CYS A 123 9.91 -14.96 1.52
C CYS A 123 9.24 -13.61 1.18
N LEU A 124 8.24 -13.65 0.29
CA LEU A 124 7.55 -12.45 -0.20
C LEU A 124 6.84 -11.67 0.89
N ARG A 125 6.42 -12.33 1.97
CA ARG A 125 5.72 -11.67 3.06
C ARG A 125 6.55 -10.60 3.77
N CYS A 126 7.85 -10.84 3.91
CA CYS A 126 8.78 -9.95 4.60
C CYS A 126 9.65 -9.13 3.65
N HIS A 127 9.71 -9.49 2.37
CA HIS A 127 10.55 -8.83 1.36
C HIS A 127 9.79 -7.93 0.40
N THR A 128 8.45 -7.84 0.50
CA THR A 128 7.62 -7.02 -0.39
C THR A 128 6.54 -6.25 0.38
N THR A 129 5.89 -5.30 -0.29
CA THR A 129 4.85 -4.47 0.28
C THR A 129 3.48 -5.12 0.15
N GLY A 130 2.88 -5.51 1.29
CA GLY A 130 1.48 -5.91 1.36
C GLY A 130 1.15 -7.22 0.62
N TYR A 131 2.10 -8.15 0.52
CA TYR A 131 1.87 -9.46 -0.09
C TYR A 131 0.60 -10.14 0.46
N ARG A 132 -0.27 -10.62 -0.44
CA ARG A 132 -1.58 -11.23 -0.13
C ARG A 132 -2.56 -10.30 0.60
N GLN A 133 -2.31 -8.99 0.56
CA GLN A 133 -3.22 -7.96 1.05
C GLN A 133 -3.72 -7.08 -0.12
N ARG A 134 -4.79 -6.32 0.14
CA ARG A 134 -5.46 -5.54 -0.91
C ARG A 134 -4.53 -4.48 -1.47
N GLY A 135 -4.27 -4.53 -2.77
CA GLY A 135 -3.42 -3.56 -3.48
C GLY A 135 -1.91 -3.77 -3.29
N GLY A 136 -1.49 -4.77 -2.53
CA GLY A 136 -0.08 -5.06 -2.32
C GLY A 136 0.54 -5.86 -3.47
N PHE A 137 1.78 -6.28 -3.26
CA PHE A 137 2.61 -7.00 -4.21
C PHE A 137 1.96 -8.29 -4.69
N LYS A 138 2.19 -8.57 -5.97
CA LYS A 138 1.76 -9.78 -6.66
C LYS A 138 2.95 -10.32 -7.45
N PRO A 139 3.43 -11.53 -7.15
CA PRO A 139 4.57 -12.14 -7.84
C PRO A 139 4.25 -12.46 -9.30
N ALA A 140 5.29 -12.78 -10.06
CA ALA A 140 5.16 -13.29 -11.42
C ALA A 140 4.14 -14.46 -11.50
N GLY A 141 3.39 -14.51 -12.60
CA GLY A 141 2.33 -15.51 -12.81
C GLY A 141 1.01 -15.22 -12.07
N SER A 142 0.89 -14.11 -11.35
CA SER A 142 -0.35 -13.74 -10.64
C SER A 142 -1.49 -13.35 -11.59
N LYS A 143 -2.42 -14.25 -11.86
CA LYS A 143 -3.60 -13.99 -12.71
C LYS A 143 -4.84 -13.58 -11.92
N ASN A 144 -5.72 -12.80 -12.53
CA ASN A 144 -7.08 -12.57 -12.01
C ASN A 144 -8.03 -13.73 -12.37
N LYS A 145 -9.29 -13.66 -11.92
CA LYS A 145 -10.31 -14.68 -12.22
C LYS A 145 -10.57 -14.92 -13.71
N LYS A 146 -10.25 -13.95 -14.56
CA LYS A 146 -10.39 -14.02 -16.03
C LYS A 146 -9.07 -14.42 -16.72
N GLY A 147 -8.08 -14.91 -15.97
CA GLY A 147 -6.78 -15.32 -16.52
C GLY A 147 -5.83 -14.18 -16.90
N LYS A 148 -6.25 -12.90 -16.82
CA LYS A 148 -5.38 -11.76 -17.15
C LYS A 148 -4.26 -11.62 -16.13
N ASP A 149 -3.05 -11.39 -16.61
CA ASP A 149 -1.90 -11.11 -15.76
C ASP A 149 -2.13 -9.86 -14.92
N THR A 150 -1.81 -9.98 -13.64
CA THR A 150 -1.87 -8.91 -12.66
C THR A 150 -0.63 -8.87 -11.78
N ALA A 151 0.46 -9.53 -12.19
CA ALA A 151 1.76 -9.41 -11.54
C ALA A 151 2.14 -7.93 -11.39
N THR A 152 2.85 -7.63 -10.32
CA THR A 152 3.37 -6.27 -10.10
C THR A 152 4.56 -6.07 -11.03
N LYS A 153 4.55 -4.97 -11.80
CA LYS A 153 5.72 -4.57 -12.59
C LYS A 153 6.91 -4.38 -11.64
N ILE A 154 8.03 -5.00 -11.96
CA ILE A 154 9.31 -4.77 -11.30
C ILE A 154 10.00 -3.65 -12.05
N ASP A 155 10.31 -2.56 -11.36
CA ASP A 155 10.94 -1.39 -11.95
C ASP A 155 12.20 -1.05 -11.14
N PRO A 156 13.41 -1.27 -11.69
CA PRO A 156 14.65 -1.02 -10.96
C PRO A 156 14.89 0.49 -10.74
N ASP A 157 14.39 1.33 -11.64
CA ASP A 157 14.59 2.78 -11.59
C ASP A 157 13.59 3.45 -10.66
N GLU A 158 12.36 2.93 -10.60
CA GLU A 158 11.29 3.44 -9.73
C GLU A 158 10.70 2.34 -8.83
N PRO A 159 11.48 1.83 -7.84
CA PRO A 159 11.03 0.74 -7.00
C PRO A 159 9.77 1.09 -6.20
N ASN A 160 8.90 0.10 -6.00
CA ASN A 160 7.52 0.31 -5.57
C ASN A 160 7.01 -0.70 -4.55
N LYS A 161 6.36 -1.79 -5.00
CA LYS A 161 5.69 -2.77 -4.10
C LYS A 161 6.48 -4.05 -3.95
N GLU A 162 7.34 -4.34 -4.89
CA GLU A 162 8.28 -5.45 -4.87
C GLU A 162 9.27 -5.35 -3.72
N GLN A 163 9.48 -4.16 -3.17
CA GLN A 163 10.36 -3.91 -2.03
C GLN A 163 9.58 -3.78 -0.71
N VAL A 164 10.27 -3.74 0.43
CA VAL A 164 9.69 -3.36 1.73
C VAL A 164 9.51 -1.84 1.75
N GLY A 165 8.38 -1.37 1.24
CA GLY A 165 8.08 0.06 1.07
C GLY A 165 7.58 0.75 2.34
N CYS A 166 7.35 2.06 2.24
CA CYS A 166 6.93 2.93 3.35
C CYS A 166 5.73 2.35 4.13
N GLU A 167 4.76 1.77 3.41
CA GLU A 167 3.53 1.23 3.99
C GLU A 167 3.77 0.02 4.90
N MET A 168 4.90 -0.68 4.78
CA MET A 168 5.23 -1.80 5.64
C MET A 168 5.58 -1.39 7.07
N GLY A 169 6.12 -0.18 7.24
CA GLY A 169 6.35 0.43 8.55
C GLY A 169 5.23 1.39 9.00
N HIS A 170 4.70 2.18 8.07
CA HIS A 170 3.77 3.27 8.39
C HIS A 170 2.29 2.90 8.34
N SER A 171 1.91 1.71 7.84
CA SER A 171 0.49 1.36 7.66
C SER A 171 0.08 0.04 8.30
N VAL A 172 -1.20 -0.04 8.64
CA VAL A 172 -1.85 -1.27 9.11
C VAL A 172 -2.34 -2.14 7.95
N ALA A 173 -2.90 -1.51 6.91
CA ALA A 173 -3.55 -2.20 5.78
C ALA A 173 -3.34 -1.49 4.43
N GLY A 174 -2.28 -0.69 4.32
CA GLY A 174 -2.00 0.20 3.20
C GLY A 174 -2.40 1.65 3.46
N GLY A 175 -1.69 2.58 2.82
CA GLY A 175 -1.72 4.01 3.07
C GLY A 175 -2.66 4.81 2.19
N SER A 176 -3.56 4.16 1.43
CA SER A 176 -4.49 4.89 0.56
C SER A 176 -5.36 5.92 1.29
N GLN A 177 -5.78 5.63 2.53
CA GLN A 177 -6.68 6.50 3.30
C GLN A 177 -5.91 7.61 4.03
N PHE A 178 -4.91 7.28 4.86
CA PHE A 178 -4.15 8.32 5.57
C PHE A 178 -3.38 9.25 4.61
N ARG A 179 -3.00 8.81 3.40
CA ARG A 179 -2.44 9.74 2.40
C ARG A 179 -3.44 10.80 1.96
N ALA A 180 -4.73 10.47 1.92
CA ALA A 180 -5.78 11.45 1.64
C ALA A 180 -5.90 12.46 2.79
N VAL A 181 -5.78 12.01 4.04
CA VAL A 181 -5.69 12.89 5.23
C VAL A 181 -4.50 13.82 5.12
N ARG A 182 -3.28 13.29 4.91
CA ARG A 182 -2.05 14.08 4.80
C ARG A 182 -2.14 15.13 3.69
N LYS A 183 -2.67 14.75 2.53
CA LYS A 183 -2.85 15.66 1.40
C LYS A 183 -3.91 16.73 1.67
N ALA A 184 -5.03 16.36 2.30
CA ALA A 184 -6.11 17.31 2.60
C ALA A 184 -5.67 18.33 3.66
N SER A 185 -5.03 17.85 4.73
CA SER A 185 -4.51 18.65 5.84
C SER A 185 -3.23 19.41 5.53
N LYS A 186 -2.58 19.16 4.39
CA LYS A 186 -1.23 19.67 4.06
C LYS A 186 -0.22 19.44 5.20
N GLY A 187 -0.32 18.31 5.87
CA GLY A 187 0.53 18.00 7.02
C GLY A 187 0.01 18.45 8.39
N ASN A 188 -1.07 19.24 8.47
CA ASN A 188 -1.66 19.74 9.72
C ASN A 188 -2.55 18.73 10.47
N PHE A 189 -2.25 17.44 10.32
CA PHE A 189 -2.99 16.36 10.99
C PHE A 189 -2.34 15.98 12.33
N THR A 190 -3.15 15.46 13.26
CA THR A 190 -2.68 14.83 14.52
C THR A 190 -2.41 13.33 14.33
N LYS A 191 -1.66 12.72 15.24
CA LYS A 191 -1.45 11.25 15.22
C LYS A 191 -2.78 10.50 15.19
N ALA A 192 -3.72 10.87 16.06
CA ALA A 192 -5.04 10.24 16.18
C ALA A 192 -5.86 10.30 14.87
N GLU A 193 -5.85 11.44 14.17
CA GLU A 193 -6.56 11.59 12.89
C GLU A 193 -6.03 10.62 11.85
N THR A 194 -4.71 10.43 11.75
CA THR A 194 -4.14 9.46 10.81
C THR A 194 -4.27 8.01 11.25
N GLU A 195 -4.21 7.73 12.55
CA GLU A 195 -4.44 6.39 13.12
C GLU A 195 -5.85 5.88 12.83
N HIS A 196 -6.85 6.75 12.89
CA HIS A 196 -8.22 6.43 12.47
C HIS A 196 -8.27 5.86 11.03
N TYR A 197 -7.36 6.30 10.16
CA TYR A 197 -7.22 5.83 8.78
C TYR A 197 -6.08 4.84 8.56
N GLY A 198 -5.58 4.22 9.63
CA GLY A 198 -4.66 3.10 9.58
C GLY A 198 -3.19 3.46 9.38
N GLN A 199 -2.81 4.72 9.66
CA GLN A 199 -1.42 5.02 10.00
C GLN A 199 -1.08 4.35 11.33
N ARG A 200 0.18 3.96 11.50
CA ARG A 200 0.69 3.50 12.79
C ARG A 200 1.93 4.28 13.22
N TRP A 201 2.12 4.40 14.52
CA TRP A 201 3.23 5.11 15.17
C TRP A 201 4.06 4.19 16.10
N ASP A 202 3.60 2.96 16.33
CA ASP A 202 4.29 1.92 17.10
C ASP A 202 5.45 1.28 16.31
N TYR A 203 6.43 2.10 15.93
CA TYR A 203 7.50 1.72 15.02
C TYR A 203 8.35 0.55 15.51
N ALA A 204 8.69 0.49 16.80
CA ALA A 204 9.41 -0.65 17.36
C ALA A 204 8.61 -1.96 17.18
N ASN A 205 7.29 -1.89 17.40
CA ASN A 205 6.40 -3.05 17.26
C ASN A 205 6.25 -3.49 15.80
N VAL A 206 6.07 -2.58 14.83
CA VAL A 206 5.92 -2.98 13.40
C VAL A 206 7.14 -3.72 12.89
N CYS A 207 8.34 -3.37 13.32
CA CYS A 207 9.57 -4.01 12.85
C CYS A 207 9.63 -5.50 13.20
N THR A 208 9.04 -5.89 14.34
CA THR A 208 8.97 -7.29 14.80
C THR A 208 8.19 -8.20 13.85
N ARG A 209 7.31 -7.63 13.01
CA ARG A 209 6.56 -8.33 11.95
C ARG A 209 7.46 -9.14 11.03
N CYS A 210 8.70 -8.70 10.81
CA CYS A 210 9.65 -9.34 9.92
C CYS A 210 10.93 -9.73 10.65
N HIS A 211 11.53 -8.81 11.40
CA HIS A 211 12.88 -8.99 11.97
C HIS A 211 12.97 -10.05 13.05
N THR A 212 11.89 -10.26 13.80
CA THR A 212 11.82 -11.26 14.89
C THR A 212 10.72 -12.28 14.62
N HIS A 213 10.25 -12.37 13.38
CA HIS A 213 9.18 -13.28 13.02
C HIS A 213 9.67 -14.73 13.10
N LYS A 214 8.88 -15.64 13.70
CA LYS A 214 9.28 -17.05 13.87
C LYS A 214 9.72 -17.77 12.59
N ASN A 215 9.17 -17.36 11.45
CA ASN A 215 9.46 -17.91 10.12
C ASN A 215 10.62 -17.23 9.38
N THR A 216 11.30 -16.22 9.96
CA THR A 216 12.54 -15.71 9.36
C THR A 216 13.64 -16.74 9.52
N PRO A 217 14.39 -17.10 8.46
CA PRO A 217 15.53 -18.01 8.58
C PRO A 217 16.75 -17.33 9.21
N PHE A 218 16.82 -16.00 9.14
CA PHE A 218 17.93 -15.19 9.62
C PHE A 218 17.70 -14.77 11.07
N LYS A 219 18.01 -15.67 12.00
CA LYS A 219 17.81 -15.46 13.45
C LYS A 219 19.14 -15.35 14.21
N PRO A 220 19.14 -14.79 15.43
CA PRO A 220 20.36 -14.64 16.25
C PRO A 220 21.08 -15.98 16.49
N GLU A 221 20.36 -17.09 16.59
CA GLU A 221 20.94 -18.42 16.80
C GLU A 221 21.80 -18.89 15.61
N VAL A 222 21.59 -18.30 14.42
CA VAL A 222 22.40 -18.57 13.23
C VAL A 222 23.62 -17.65 13.18
N HIS A 223 23.47 -16.40 13.60
CA HIS A 223 24.54 -15.41 13.69
C HIS A 223 24.07 -14.16 14.45
N ASP A 224 24.91 -13.65 15.37
CA ASP A 224 24.62 -12.45 16.18
C ASP A 224 24.23 -11.21 15.39
N LYS A 225 24.70 -11.05 14.15
CA LYS A 225 24.35 -9.90 13.29
C LYS A 225 22.86 -9.79 12.99
N TYR A 226 22.10 -10.88 13.20
CA TYR A 226 20.65 -10.94 13.04
C TYR A 226 19.88 -10.54 14.31
N LYS A 227 20.57 -10.28 15.42
CA LYS A 227 19.95 -9.64 16.59
C LYS A 227 19.37 -8.28 16.19
N PHE A 228 18.09 -8.10 16.49
CA PHE A 228 17.36 -6.90 16.13
C PHE A 228 17.40 -5.87 17.26
N ASN A 229 17.97 -4.71 16.98
CA ASN A 229 17.90 -3.52 17.83
C ASN A 229 17.16 -2.41 17.06
N PHE A 230 15.99 -1.99 17.54
CA PHE A 230 15.19 -0.99 16.84
C PHE A 230 15.91 0.37 16.73
N GLU A 231 16.56 0.80 17.80
CA GLU A 231 17.23 2.11 17.88
C GLU A 231 18.38 2.22 16.88
N GLU A 232 19.17 1.15 16.74
CA GLU A 232 20.25 1.11 15.75
C GLU A 232 19.74 0.98 14.31
N ARG A 233 18.69 0.16 14.10
CA ARG A 233 18.22 -0.17 12.75
C ARG A 233 17.39 0.95 12.13
N LYS A 234 16.61 1.69 12.92
CA LYS A 234 15.79 2.81 12.40
C LYS A 234 16.63 3.89 11.71
N LEU A 235 17.86 4.10 12.17
CA LEU A 235 18.83 5.05 11.59
C LEU A 235 19.31 4.65 10.19
N LYS A 236 19.10 3.40 9.77
CA LYS A 236 19.57 2.86 8.47
C LYS A 236 18.48 2.80 7.40
N VAL A 237 17.22 3.10 7.74
CA VAL A 237 16.07 2.93 6.82
C VAL A 237 15.75 4.20 6.03
N HIS A 238 15.99 5.38 6.61
CA HIS A 238 15.69 6.67 5.98
C HIS A 238 16.85 7.65 6.25
N LYS A 239 17.98 7.48 5.56
CA LYS A 239 19.09 8.45 5.60
C LYS A 239 18.75 9.71 4.81
N ILE A 240 17.70 10.40 5.24
CA ILE A 240 17.08 11.49 4.48
C ILE A 240 17.97 12.73 4.36
N ALA A 241 18.89 12.92 5.30
CA ALA A 241 19.78 14.07 5.33
C ALA A 241 20.60 14.18 4.02
N ASP A 242 20.97 13.03 3.46
CA ASP A 242 21.82 12.91 2.27
C ASP A 242 21.09 13.29 0.96
N TYR A 243 19.77 13.50 1.00
CA TYR A 243 18.92 13.67 -0.20
C TYR A 243 18.10 14.96 -0.22
N TRP A 244 18.37 15.90 0.70
CA TRP A 244 17.78 17.23 0.62
C TRP A 244 18.51 18.06 -0.44
N SER A 245 17.75 18.77 -1.26
CA SER A 245 18.23 19.72 -2.26
C SER A 245 17.34 20.96 -2.26
N GLU A 246 17.71 21.98 -3.04
CA GLU A 246 16.86 23.15 -3.26
C GLU A 246 15.52 22.76 -3.89
N ASP A 247 15.52 21.81 -4.83
CA ASP A 247 14.34 21.33 -5.56
C ASP A 247 13.28 20.64 -4.68
N ASN A 248 13.66 20.14 -3.52
CA ASN A 248 12.76 19.42 -2.61
C ASN A 248 12.70 20.03 -1.19
N ALA A 249 13.23 21.24 -1.02
CA ALA A 249 13.25 21.92 0.27
C ALA A 249 11.83 22.18 0.84
N ASP A 250 10.85 22.40 -0.04
CA ASP A 250 9.43 22.59 0.29
C ASP A 250 8.75 21.33 0.83
N GLN A 251 9.41 20.17 0.73
CA GLN A 251 8.90 18.87 1.19
C GLN A 251 9.32 18.55 2.64
N LYS A 252 10.06 19.47 3.29
CA LYS A 252 10.40 19.34 4.71
C LYS A 252 9.13 19.32 5.56
N LEU A 253 9.10 18.39 6.52
CA LEU A 253 7.95 18.21 7.38
C LEU A 253 7.98 19.21 8.53
N GLU A 254 7.39 20.38 8.34
CA GLU A 254 7.39 21.49 9.32
C GLU A 254 6.94 21.04 10.72
N LYS A 255 5.83 20.28 10.80
CA LYS A 255 5.25 19.83 12.07
C LYS A 255 5.84 18.51 12.60
N LYS A 256 7.00 18.05 12.10
CA LYS A 256 7.55 16.74 12.52
C LYS A 256 7.90 16.73 14.01
N ASP A 257 8.51 17.81 14.52
CA ASP A 257 9.04 17.88 15.87
C ASP A 257 7.93 18.14 16.89
N GLU A 258 6.93 18.96 16.53
CA GLU A 258 5.68 19.08 17.28
C GLU A 258 4.98 17.73 17.39
N ARG A 259 4.81 17.03 16.26
CA ARG A 259 4.14 15.73 16.23
C ARG A 259 4.92 14.65 16.98
N ALA A 260 6.24 14.78 17.10
CA ALA A 260 7.06 13.86 17.90
C ALA A 260 6.72 13.94 19.41
N LYS A 261 6.20 15.09 19.88
CA LYS A 261 5.75 15.29 21.27
C LYS A 261 4.37 14.69 21.54
N GLU A 262 3.56 14.46 20.51
CA GLU A 262 2.28 13.76 20.63
C GLU A 262 2.50 12.27 20.91
N VAL A 263 1.65 11.64 21.71
CA VAL A 263 1.64 10.19 21.88
C VAL A 263 0.37 9.62 21.25
N GLY A 264 0.54 8.88 20.15
CA GLY A 264 -0.54 8.21 19.43
C GLY A 264 -1.09 7.00 20.18
N GLN A 265 -2.29 6.56 19.83
CA GLN A 265 -2.92 5.39 20.44
C GLN A 265 -2.09 4.12 20.22
N THR A 266 -1.50 3.95 19.03
CA THR A 266 -0.65 2.80 18.72
C THR A 266 0.63 2.81 19.55
N GLU A 267 1.19 3.97 19.88
CA GLU A 267 2.36 4.06 20.77
C GLU A 267 2.01 3.66 22.21
N LYS A 268 0.84 4.10 22.72
CA LYS A 268 0.36 3.71 24.06
C LYS A 268 0.02 2.22 24.15
N THR A 269 -0.69 1.72 23.15
CA THR A 269 -1.10 0.32 23.07
C THR A 269 -0.78 -0.17 21.66
N PRO A 270 0.32 -0.91 21.46
CA PRO A 270 0.72 -1.38 20.14
C PRO A 270 -0.34 -2.23 19.45
N LEU A 271 -0.33 -2.25 18.12
CA LEU A 271 -1.21 -3.13 17.36
C LEU A 271 -0.74 -4.58 17.46
N VAL A 272 -1.68 -5.52 17.34
CA VAL A 272 -1.30 -6.92 17.12
C VAL A 272 -0.49 -7.04 15.81
N ILE A 273 0.44 -7.97 15.77
CA ILE A 273 1.17 -8.31 14.54
C ILE A 273 0.51 -9.52 13.91
N GLU A 274 0.24 -9.43 12.61
CA GLU A 274 -0.40 -10.50 11.88
C GLU A 274 0.52 -11.72 11.70
N ASP A 275 0.03 -12.89 12.09
CA ASP A 275 0.68 -14.18 11.84
C ASP A 275 0.18 -14.81 10.53
N PHE A 276 1.01 -15.66 9.93
CA PHE A 276 0.76 -16.28 8.63
C PHE A 276 1.38 -17.68 8.51
N GLU A 277 0.72 -18.50 7.71
CA GLU A 277 1.08 -19.89 7.44
C GLU A 277 0.96 -20.19 5.94
N ILE A 278 1.57 -21.28 5.49
CA ILE A 278 1.34 -21.83 4.15
C ILE A 278 0.23 -22.86 4.26
N ASN A 279 -0.79 -22.74 3.42
CA ASN A 279 -1.85 -23.74 3.37
C ASN A 279 -1.44 -24.96 2.53
N ASP A 280 -2.29 -25.98 2.56
CA ASP A 280 -2.28 -27.19 1.71
C ASP A 280 -1.96 -26.94 0.23
N LYS A 281 -2.34 -25.76 -0.31
CA LYS A 281 -2.12 -25.38 -1.72
C LYS A 281 -0.84 -24.58 -1.95
N GLY A 282 0.08 -24.58 -1.00
CA GLY A 282 1.35 -23.83 -1.08
C GLY A 282 1.18 -22.31 -1.07
N LYS A 283 0.03 -21.76 -0.64
CA LYS A 283 -0.26 -20.32 -0.64
C LYS A 283 -0.19 -19.77 0.78
N LEU A 284 0.34 -18.55 0.90
CA LEU A 284 0.30 -17.83 2.17
C LEU A 284 -1.14 -17.46 2.56
N LYS A 285 -1.49 -17.77 3.80
CA LYS A 285 -2.76 -17.45 4.45
C LYS A 285 -2.46 -16.78 5.79
N PHE A 286 -3.23 -15.76 6.13
CA PHE A 286 -3.14 -15.14 7.45
C PHE A 286 -3.92 -15.97 8.45
N VAL A 287 -3.33 -16.19 9.62
CA VAL A 287 -3.99 -16.90 10.74
C VAL A 287 -5.24 -16.11 11.14
N LYS A 288 -6.34 -16.83 11.40
CA LYS A 288 -7.62 -16.19 11.71
C LYS A 288 -7.47 -15.38 12.99
N GLY A 289 -7.94 -14.14 12.96
CA GLY A 289 -7.96 -13.28 14.14
C GLY A 289 -6.68 -12.47 14.38
N THR A 290 -5.57 -12.77 13.72
CA THR A 290 -4.27 -12.09 13.98
C THR A 290 -4.10 -10.78 13.23
N LYS A 291 -4.89 -10.51 12.19
CA LYS A 291 -4.79 -9.25 11.43
C LYS A 291 -5.08 -8.03 12.31
N PRO A 292 -4.23 -6.98 12.27
CA PRO A 292 -4.44 -5.77 13.05
C PRO A 292 -5.64 -4.94 12.60
N TYR A 293 -6.07 -5.07 11.34
CA TYR A 293 -7.27 -4.40 10.84
C TYR A 293 -8.39 -5.40 10.57
N ASN A 294 -9.54 -5.19 11.22
CA ASN A 294 -10.77 -5.91 10.96
C ASN A 294 -11.59 -5.17 9.88
N SER A 295 -11.52 -5.64 8.64
CA SER A 295 -12.22 -5.00 7.53
C SER A 295 -13.76 -5.07 7.61
N LYS A 296 -14.32 -6.01 8.39
CA LYS A 296 -15.78 -6.14 8.55
C LYS A 296 -16.29 -5.10 9.54
N LYS A 297 -15.64 -4.99 10.70
CA LYS A 297 -15.98 -4.03 11.76
C LYS A 297 -15.39 -2.63 11.52
N LYS A 298 -14.43 -2.51 10.59
CA LYS A 298 -13.61 -1.31 10.34
C LYS A 298 -12.89 -0.82 11.61
N THR A 299 -12.40 -1.76 12.42
CA THR A 299 -11.71 -1.48 13.68
C THR A 299 -10.27 -2.00 13.66
N PHE A 300 -9.44 -1.39 14.50
CA PHE A 300 -8.08 -1.84 14.76
C PHE A 300 -8.03 -2.76 15.98
N LYS A 301 -7.08 -3.70 15.98
CA LYS A 301 -6.84 -4.63 17.07
C LYS A 301 -5.53 -4.29 17.75
N TYR A 302 -5.63 -3.89 19.00
CA TYR A 302 -4.51 -3.59 19.86
C TYR A 302 -4.11 -4.83 20.65
N LYS A 303 -2.85 -4.89 21.08
CA LYS A 303 -2.40 -5.89 22.06
C LYS A 303 -3.19 -5.69 23.35
N LYS A 304 -3.47 -6.81 24.01
CA LYS A 304 -4.05 -6.82 25.35
C LYS A 304 -2.94 -6.58 26.36
#